data_AF-A0A1V5L4G3-F1
#
_entry.id   AF-A0A1V5L4G3-F1
#
_cell.length_a   1.000
_cell.length_b   1.000
_cell.length_c   1.000
_cell.angle_alpha   90.00
_cell.angle_beta   90.00
_cell.angle_gamma   90.00
#
_symmetry.space_group_name_H-M   'P 1'
#
loop_
_entity.id
_entity.type
_entity.pdbx_description
1 polymer ?
#
loop_
_entity_poly.entity_id
_entity_poly.type
_entity_poly.pdbx_seq_one_letter_code
_entity_poly.pdbx_strand_id
1 'polypeptide(L)'
;MFTTITLVTGSLWAKPVWGVYWTWEPRLTTTLILWFIYVGYLLLRWVAAPGHKRARLAAVYGIVGWVDVPVVFLSIWWWRTVHPRLLGSGGFAIAGSMAWVLALCLAAFTLLFVHLLVLRVRILDLSHHLAEYEAQAEDEGVGKWTR
;
A
#
# COMPACT_ATOMS: atom_id res chain seq x y z
N MET A 1 3.03 5.92 -1.12
CA MET A 1 2.24 7.05 -1.66
C MET A 1 0.86 7.13 -1.00
N PHE A 2 -0.05 6.17 -1.24
CA PHE A 2 -1.43 6.24 -0.72
C PHE A 2 -1.51 6.46 0.79
N THR A 3 -0.78 5.70 1.60
CA THR A 3 -0.77 5.88 3.06
C THR A 3 -0.31 7.27 3.50
N THR A 4 0.67 7.86 2.82
CA THR A 4 1.10 9.24 3.07
C THR A 4 -0.04 10.22 2.79
N ILE A 5 -0.71 10.07 1.64
CA ILE A 5 -1.84 10.92 1.27
C ILE A 5 -2.95 10.76 2.32
N THR A 6 -3.33 9.54 2.68
CA THR A 6 -4.36 9.25 3.68
C THR A 6 -4.05 9.88 5.03
N LEU A 7 -2.80 9.82 5.51
CA LEU A 7 -2.42 10.44 6.77
C LEU A 7 -2.53 11.98 6.71
N VAL A 8 -2.04 12.59 5.63
CA VAL A 8 -2.06 14.04 5.48
C VAL A 8 -3.48 14.55 5.28
N THR A 9 -4.21 14.00 4.31
CA THR A 9 -5.59 14.42 4.02
C THR A 9 -6.54 14.07 5.16
N GLY A 10 -6.33 12.94 5.83
CA GLY A 10 -7.08 12.56 7.03
C GLY A 10 -6.87 13.54 8.18
N SER A 11 -5.62 13.93 8.46
CA SER A 11 -5.32 14.91 9.51
C SER A 11 -5.91 16.29 9.21
N LEU A 12 -5.86 16.72 7.94
CA LEU A 12 -6.48 17.97 7.49
C LEU A 12 -8.00 17.93 7.63
N TRP A 13 -8.64 16.81 7.33
CA TRP A 13 -10.08 16.61 7.50
C TRP A 13 -10.51 16.47 8.97
N ALA A 14 -9.63 15.97 9.85
CA ALA A 14 -9.93 15.84 11.28
C ALA A 14 -10.15 17.21 11.95
N LYS A 15 -9.47 18.26 11.50
CA LYS A 15 -9.59 19.61 12.07
C LYS A 15 -11.03 20.17 12.04
N PRO A 16 -11.75 20.22 10.90
CA PRO A 16 -13.12 20.71 10.86
C PRO A 16 -14.13 19.79 11.56
N VAL A 17 -13.88 18.48 11.64
CA VAL A 17 -14.85 17.51 12.18
C VAL A 17 -14.70 17.28 13.69
N TRP A 18 -13.46 17.23 14.19
CA TRP A 18 -13.15 16.92 15.59
C TRP A 18 -12.41 18.06 16.31
N GLY A 19 -12.09 19.17 15.64
CA GLY A 19 -11.42 20.33 16.23
C GLY A 19 -9.90 20.19 16.38
N VAL A 20 -9.33 19.03 16.06
CA VAL A 20 -7.90 18.69 16.23
C VAL A 20 -7.35 18.01 14.98
N TYR A 21 -6.09 18.27 14.63
CA TYR A 21 -5.45 17.66 13.45
C TYR A 21 -5.06 16.20 13.67
N TRP A 22 -4.68 15.86 14.90
CA TRP A 22 -4.18 14.55 15.24
C TRP A 22 -4.46 14.23 16.70
N THR A 23 -4.81 12.97 16.95
CA THR A 23 -4.99 12.39 18.28
C THR A 23 -4.20 11.10 18.35
N TRP A 24 -3.62 10.82 19.51
CA TRP A 24 -2.82 9.61 19.75
C TRP A 24 -3.69 8.41 20.10
N GLU A 25 -4.78 8.24 19.37
CA GLU A 25 -5.67 7.10 19.54
C GLU A 25 -5.11 5.85 18.84
N PRO A 26 -5.55 4.64 19.25
CA PRO A 26 -4.99 3.40 18.76
C PRO A 26 -5.02 3.28 17.24
N ARG A 27 -6.14 3.61 16.57
CA ARG A 27 -6.22 3.52 15.11
C ARG A 27 -5.19 4.42 14.41
N LEU A 28 -5.17 5.71 14.75
CA LEU A 28 -4.27 6.67 14.11
C LEU A 28 -2.82 6.31 14.37
N THR A 29 -2.50 5.91 15.60
CA THR A 29 -1.15 5.48 15.98
C THR A 29 -0.72 4.21 15.21
N THR A 30 -1.57 3.19 15.13
CA THR A 30 -1.27 1.98 14.32
C THR A 30 -1.14 2.31 12.83
N THR A 31 -1.93 3.26 12.31
CA THR A 31 -1.82 3.69 10.91
C THR A 31 -0.51 4.43 10.65
N LEU A 32 -0.03 5.20 11.62
CA LEU A 32 1.28 5.83 11.56
C LEU A 32 2.41 4.79 11.63
N ILE A 33 2.28 3.75 12.45
CA ILE A 33 3.20 2.61 12.48
C ILE A 33 3.23 1.90 11.11
N LEU A 34 2.06 1.61 10.53
CA LEU A 34 1.95 1.07 9.16
C LEU A 34 2.71 1.93 8.14
N TRP A 35 2.61 3.25 8.27
CA TRP A 35 3.32 4.17 7.40
C TRP A 35 4.83 4.04 7.54
N PHE A 36 5.36 3.97 8.77
CA PHE A 36 6.79 3.72 9.00
C PHE A 36 7.24 2.34 8.48
N ILE A 37 6.41 1.31 8.61
CA ILE A 37 6.67 -0.01 8.01
C ILE A 37 6.81 0.13 6.48
N TYR A 38 5.91 0.86 5.81
CA TYR A 38 6.03 1.08 4.36
C TYR A 38 7.26 1.90 3.97
N VAL A 39 7.63 2.91 4.76
CA VAL A 39 8.89 3.64 4.55
C VAL A 39 10.09 2.70 4.69
N GLY A 40 10.13 1.88 5.75
CA GLY A 40 11.16 0.88 5.97
C GLY A 40 11.27 -0.14 4.84
N TYR A 41 10.14 -0.61 4.32
CA TYR A 41 10.10 -1.50 3.15
C TYR A 41 10.72 -0.85 1.90
N LEU A 42 10.37 0.41 1.62
CA LEU A 42 10.92 1.16 0.48
C LEU A 42 12.41 1.42 0.64
N LEU A 43 12.87 1.79 1.84
CA LEU A 43 14.28 1.96 2.17
C LEU A 43 15.06 0.66 2.01
N LEU A 44 14.53 -0.46 2.50
CA LEU A 44 15.13 -1.79 2.30
C LEU A 44 15.31 -2.09 0.82
N ARG A 45 14.28 -1.83 0.01
CA ARG A 45 14.37 -2.00 -1.45
C ARG A 45 15.28 -0.99 -2.11
N TRP A 46 15.57 0.15 -1.51
CA TRP A 46 16.46 1.14 -2.11
C TRP A 46 17.94 0.84 -1.79
N VAL A 47 18.24 0.53 -0.53
CA VAL A 47 19.60 0.32 -0.04
C VAL A 47 20.14 -1.08 -0.35
N ALA A 48 19.30 -2.11 -0.36
CA ALA A 48 19.78 -3.48 -0.56
C ALA A 48 20.29 -3.72 -1.99
N ALA A 49 21.42 -4.41 -2.09
CA ALA A 49 22.02 -4.78 -3.36
C ALA A 49 21.04 -5.58 -4.24
N PRO A 50 21.02 -5.34 -5.57
CA PRO A 50 20.19 -6.11 -6.49
C PRO A 50 20.45 -7.62 -6.38
N GLY A 51 19.39 -8.41 -6.56
CA GLY A 51 19.47 -9.88 -6.58
C GLY A 51 18.51 -10.58 -5.63
N HIS A 52 18.63 -11.91 -5.58
CA HIS A 52 17.70 -12.80 -4.86
C HIS A 52 17.61 -12.52 -3.36
N LYS A 53 18.71 -12.09 -2.72
CA LYS A 53 18.73 -11.77 -1.29
C LYS A 53 17.81 -10.57 -0.96
N ARG A 54 17.87 -9.50 -1.76
CA ARG A 54 16.97 -8.35 -1.61
C ARG A 54 15.52 -8.73 -1.84
N ALA A 55 15.23 -9.55 -2.84
CA ALA A 55 13.86 -10.01 -3.12
C ALA A 55 13.28 -10.79 -1.91
N ARG A 56 14.07 -11.71 -1.33
CA ARG A 56 13.65 -12.50 -0.17
C ARG A 56 13.45 -11.63 1.08
N LEU A 57 14.40 -10.75 1.39
CA LEU A 57 14.28 -9.85 2.54
C LEU A 57 13.07 -8.92 2.42
N ALA A 58 12.84 -8.37 1.23
CA ALA A 58 11.67 -7.54 0.96
C ALA A 58 10.37 -8.35 1.11
N ALA A 59 10.31 -9.58 0.61
CA ALA A 59 9.13 -10.44 0.74
C ALA A 59 8.80 -10.71 2.22
N VAL A 60 9.78 -11.11 3.02
CA VAL A 60 9.59 -11.37 4.45
C VAL A 60 9.13 -10.11 5.18
N TYR A 61 9.81 -8.98 4.96
CA TYR A 61 9.44 -7.70 5.56
C TYR A 61 8.01 -7.30 5.19
N GLY A 62 7.62 -7.48 3.92
CA GLY A 62 6.27 -7.17 3.45
C GLY A 62 5.19 -8.03 4.10
N ILE A 63 5.45 -9.34 4.28
CA ILE A 63 4.51 -10.25 4.96
C ILE A 63 4.36 -9.87 6.43
N VAL A 64 5.45 -9.59 7.13
CA VAL A 64 5.42 -9.15 8.53
C VAL A 64 4.69 -7.81 8.65
N GLY A 65 4.96 -6.87 7.75
CA GLY A 65 4.28 -5.57 7.72
C GLY A 65 2.78 -5.67 7.45
N TRP A 66 2.35 -6.65 6.65
CA TRP A 66 0.92 -6.88 6.38
C TRP A 66 0.13 -7.23 7.65
N VAL A 67 0.76 -7.85 8.65
CA VAL A 67 0.10 -8.19 9.94
C VAL A 67 -0.40 -6.94 10.67
N ASP A 68 0.19 -5.77 10.42
CA ASP A 68 -0.27 -4.52 11.02
C ASP A 68 -1.62 -4.04 10.42
N VAL A 69 -1.96 -4.43 9.18
CA VAL A 69 -3.22 -4.06 8.54
C VAL A 69 -4.46 -4.53 9.32
N PRO A 70 -4.61 -5.83 9.70
CA PRO A 70 -5.71 -6.26 10.55
C PRO A 70 -5.66 -5.61 11.94
N VAL A 71 -4.47 -5.31 12.48
CA VAL A 71 -4.34 -4.58 13.76
C VAL A 71 -4.96 -3.19 13.67
N VAL A 72 -4.64 -2.44 12.61
CA VAL A 72 -5.24 -1.12 12.33
C VAL A 72 -6.76 -1.22 12.20
N PHE A 73 -7.28 -2.24 11.52
CA PHE A 73 -8.72 -2.44 11.35
C PHE A 73 -9.42 -2.76 12.69
N LEU A 74 -8.89 -3.74 13.42
CA LEU A 74 -9.45 -4.23 14.68
C LEU A 74 -9.27 -3.25 15.85
N SER A 75 -8.38 -2.26 15.71
CA SER A 75 -8.12 -1.24 16.74
C SER A 75 -9.38 -0.53 17.28
N ILE A 76 -10.44 -0.38 16.48
CA ILE A 76 -11.70 0.26 16.92
C ILE A 76 -12.60 -0.63 17.79
N TRP A 77 -12.37 -1.94 17.73
CA TRP A 77 -13.08 -2.94 18.52
C TRP A 77 -12.37 -3.15 19.85
N TRP A 78 -11.04 -3.23 19.81
CA TRP A 78 -10.21 -3.47 20.98
C TRP A 78 -10.13 -2.27 21.93
N TRP A 79 -10.18 -1.04 21.41
CA TRP A 79 -10.08 0.16 22.24
C TRP A 79 -11.23 1.13 22.05
N ARG A 80 -11.43 1.98 23.07
CA ARG A 80 -12.36 3.11 22.98
C ARG A 80 -11.76 4.15 22.02
N THR A 81 -12.46 4.42 20.92
CA THR A 81 -12.03 5.38 19.89
C THR A 81 -13.15 6.37 19.61
N VAL A 82 -12.79 7.54 19.05
CA VAL A 82 -13.75 8.54 18.56
C VAL A 82 -14.43 8.12 17.27
N HIS A 83 -14.03 6.99 16.68
CA HIS A 83 -14.53 6.56 15.39
C HIS A 83 -15.87 5.81 15.50
N PRO A 84 -16.84 6.15 14.64
CA PRO A 84 -18.10 5.43 14.59
C PRO A 84 -17.88 3.99 14.13
N ARG A 85 -18.58 3.05 14.78
CA ARG A 85 -18.56 1.63 14.44
C ARG A 85 -19.55 1.38 13.30
N LEU A 86 -19.04 1.16 12.09
CA LEU A 86 -19.85 0.96 10.87
C LEU A 86 -20.61 -0.38 10.86
N LEU A 87 -20.09 -1.39 11.58
CA LEU A 87 -20.70 -2.71 11.76
C LEU A 87 -21.08 -2.86 13.24
N GLY A 88 -22.37 -2.68 13.53
CA GLY A 88 -22.95 -2.88 14.86
C GLY A 88 -23.97 -4.03 14.87
N SER A 89 -24.52 -4.34 16.05
CA SER A 89 -25.48 -5.43 16.27
C SER A 89 -26.79 -5.35 15.48
N GLY A 90 -27.05 -4.25 14.77
CA GLY A 90 -28.26 -4.01 13.97
C GLY A 90 -28.05 -3.96 12.45
N GLY A 91 -26.86 -4.32 11.93
CA GLY A 91 -26.56 -4.30 10.50
C GLY A 91 -25.67 -3.14 10.05
N PHE A 92 -25.61 -2.90 8.73
CA PHE A 92 -24.80 -1.85 8.12
C PHE A 92 -25.47 -0.48 8.36
N ALA A 93 -25.01 0.26 9.37
CA ALA A 93 -25.62 1.50 9.83
C ALA A 93 -25.23 2.69 8.93
N ILE A 94 -25.54 2.63 7.63
CA ILE A 94 -25.26 3.68 6.66
C ILE A 94 -26.53 3.99 5.84
N ALA A 95 -26.83 5.27 5.63
CA ALA A 95 -27.93 5.70 4.77
C ALA A 95 -27.74 5.18 3.33
N GLY A 96 -28.83 4.78 2.66
CA GLY A 96 -28.76 4.17 1.32
C GLY A 96 -28.04 5.03 0.27
N SER A 97 -28.13 6.35 0.37
CA SER A 97 -27.40 7.28 -0.51
C SER A 97 -25.88 7.22 -0.31
N MET A 98 -25.41 7.09 0.93
CA MET A 98 -23.99 6.98 1.26
C MET A 98 -23.43 5.60 0.90
N ALA A 99 -24.26 4.55 0.95
CA ALA A 99 -23.86 3.20 0.56
C ALA A 99 -23.49 3.12 -0.94
N TRP A 100 -24.21 3.81 -1.81
CA TRP A 100 -23.87 3.87 -3.23
C TRP A 100 -22.55 4.59 -3.50
N VAL A 101 -22.29 5.71 -2.81
CA VAL A 101 -21.01 6.43 -2.92
C VAL A 101 -19.87 5.54 -2.44
N LEU A 102 -20.04 4.83 -1.32
CA LEU A 102 -19.07 3.86 -0.83
C LEU A 102 -18.80 2.76 -1.87
N ALA A 103 -19.86 2.17 -2.44
CA ALA A 103 -19.73 1.12 -3.45
C ALA A 103 -19.01 1.61 -4.71
N LEU A 104 -19.33 2.82 -5.18
CA LEU A 104 -18.66 3.45 -6.32
C LEU A 104 -17.17 3.69 -6.03
N CYS A 105 -16.84 4.27 -4.88
CA CYS A 105 -15.46 4.49 -4.47
C CYS A 105 -14.70 3.17 -4.35
N LEU A 106 -15.31 2.16 -3.71
CA LEU A 106 -14.71 0.83 -3.58
C LEU A 106 -14.41 0.22 -4.94
N ALA A 107 -15.40 0.22 -5.85
CA ALA A 107 -15.23 -0.28 -7.21
C ALA A 107 -14.13 0.48 -7.97
N ALA A 108 -14.11 1.81 -7.89
CA ALA A 108 -13.09 2.63 -8.54
C ALA A 108 -11.68 2.33 -8.03
N PHE A 109 -11.50 2.24 -6.70
CA PHE A 109 -10.20 1.91 -6.09
C PHE A 109 -9.76 0.47 -6.38
N THR A 110 -10.70 -0.49 -6.43
CA THR A 110 -10.40 -1.87 -6.82
C THR A 110 -9.96 -1.95 -8.28
N LEU A 111 -10.66 -1.27 -9.20
CA LEU A 111 -10.28 -1.23 -10.61
C LEU A 111 -8.92 -0.56 -10.80
N LEU A 112 -8.66 0.55 -10.11
CA LEU A 112 -7.37 1.21 -10.11
C LEU A 112 -6.25 0.28 -9.61
N PHE A 113 -6.49 -0.43 -8.50
CA PHE A 113 -5.53 -1.39 -7.97
C PHE A 113 -5.21 -2.51 -8.98
N VAL A 114 -6.24 -3.12 -9.57
CA VAL A 114 -6.06 -4.18 -10.58
C VAL A 114 -5.30 -3.64 -11.79
N HIS A 115 -5.62 -2.43 -12.26
CA HIS A 115 -4.93 -1.80 -13.38
C HIS A 115 -3.44 -1.59 -13.10
N LEU A 116 -3.10 -1.02 -11.93
CA LEU A 116 -1.71 -0.81 -11.50
C LEU A 116 -0.97 -2.14 -11.29
N LEU A 117 -1.65 -3.17 -10.80
CA LEU A 117 -1.06 -4.50 -10.64
C LEU A 117 -0.70 -5.12 -12.00
N VAL A 118 -1.61 -5.04 -12.98
CA VAL A 118 -1.35 -5.53 -14.35
C VAL A 118 -0.18 -4.78 -14.98
N LEU A 119 -0.11 -3.45 -14.83
CA LEU A 119 1.04 -2.68 -15.30
C LEU A 119 2.34 -3.12 -14.62
N ARG A 120 2.31 -3.38 -13.32
CA ARG A 120 3.50 -3.84 -12.58
C ARG A 120 4.00 -5.19 -13.08
N VAL A 121 3.10 -6.14 -13.35
CA VAL A 121 3.45 -7.45 -13.90
C VAL A 121 3.98 -7.33 -15.32
N ARG A 122 3.35 -6.51 -16.17
CA ARG A 122 3.82 -6.25 -17.55
C ARG A 122 5.23 -5.63 -17.60
N ILE A 123 5.51 -4.68 -16.70
CA ILE A 123 6.85 -4.07 -16.60
C ILE A 123 7.89 -5.11 -16.18
N LEU A 124 7.53 -6.02 -15.28
CA LEU A 124 8.41 -7.10 -14.87
C LEU A 124 8.70 -8.04 -16.04
N ASP A 125 7.67 -8.54 -16.72
CA ASP A 125 7.80 -9.42 -17.88
C ASP A 125 8.67 -8.79 -18.98
N LEU A 126 8.42 -7.52 -19.30
CA LEU A 126 9.22 -6.79 -20.28
C LEU A 126 10.69 -6.67 -19.86
N SER A 127 10.97 -6.42 -18.58
CA SER A 127 12.33 -6.35 -18.08
C SER A 127 13.07 -7.70 -18.13
N HIS A 128 12.34 -8.81 -18.01
CA HIS A 128 12.91 -10.16 -18.17
C HIS A 128 13.26 -10.44 -19.64
N HIS A 129 12.35 -10.16 -20.58
CA HIS A 129 12.64 -10.33 -22.02
C HIS A 129 13.79 -9.45 -22.50
N LEU A 130 13.91 -8.20 -22.00
CA LEU A 130 15.05 -7.35 -22.33
C LEU A 130 16.38 -7.95 -21.88
N ALA A 131 16.43 -8.51 -20.66
CA ALA A 131 17.64 -9.17 -20.17
C ALA A 131 18.02 -10.42 -20.98
N GLU A 132 17.03 -11.15 -21.49
CA GLU A 132 17.26 -12.30 -22.39
C GLU A 132 17.82 -11.86 -23.75
N TYR A 133 17.27 -10.79 -24.35
CA TYR A 133 17.78 -10.24 -25.61
C TYR A 133 19.19 -9.65 -25.47
N GLU A 134 19.49 -8.98 -24.35
CA GLU A 134 20.84 -8.49 -24.06
C GLU A 134 21.85 -9.64 -23.96
N ALA A 135 21.49 -10.74 -23.28
CA ALA A 135 22.34 -11.92 -23.19
C ALA A 135 22.57 -12.59 -24.56
N GLN A 136 21.53 -12.71 -25.39
CA GLN A 136 21.65 -13.24 -26.76
C GLN A 136 22.54 -12.37 -27.65
N ALA A 137 22.40 -11.04 -27.59
CA ALA A 137 23.22 -10.12 -28.37
C ALA A 137 24.71 -10.14 -27.95
N GLU A 138 25.00 -10.38 -26.68
CA GLU A 138 26.36 -10.61 -26.18
C GLU A 138 26.94 -11.93 -26.73
N ASP A 139 26.16 -13.02 -26.70
CA ASP A 139 26.57 -14.34 -27.22
C ASP A 139 26.79 -14.33 -28.75
N GLU A 140 25.95 -13.60 -29.50
CA GLU A 140 26.09 -13.40 -30.95
C GLU A 140 27.25 -12.46 -31.33
N GLY A 141 27.93 -11.84 -30.35
CA GLY A 141 29.08 -10.97 -30.56
C GLY A 141 28.76 -9.64 -31.21
N VAL A 142 27.49 -9.24 -31.25
CA VAL A 142 27.01 -8.00 -31.90
C VAL A 142 27.62 -6.75 -31.22
N GLY A 143 27.93 -6.83 -29.92
CA GLY A 143 28.56 -5.75 -29.14
C GLY A 143 30.05 -5.49 -29.43
N LYS A 144 30.73 -6.29 -30.28
CA LYS A 144 32.16 -6.07 -30.63
C LYS A 144 32.39 -5.01 -31.71
N TRP A 145 31.35 -4.59 -32.45
CA TRP A 145 31.51 -3.70 -33.61
C TRP A 145 31.27 -2.21 -33.32
N THR A 146 30.86 -1.87 -32.09
CA THR A 146 30.51 -0.49 -31.70
C THR A 146 31.45 0.12 -30.65
N ARG A 147 32.66 -0.43 -30.45
CA ARG A 147 33.75 0.20 -29.67
C ARG A 147 34.91 0.57 -30.57
#